data_AF-A0A349D3I2-F1
#
_entry.id   AF-A0A349D3I2-F1
#
_cell.length_a   1.000
_cell.length_b   1.000
_cell.length_c   1.000
_cell.angle_alpha   90.00
_cell.angle_beta   90.00
_cell.angle_gamma   90.00
#
_symmetry.space_group_name_H-M   'P 1'
#
loop_
_entity.id
_entity.type
_entity.pdbx_description
1 polymer ?
#
loop_
_entity_poly.entity_id
_entity_poly.type
_entity_poly.pdbx_seq_one_letter_code
_entity_poly.pdbx_strand_id
1 'polypeptide(L)'
;SCYISSELAHYISEQNMSHVRGKPLHPQTQGKIERWHRSMKNVVKLENYYLPGDLINRLEEFVDYYNNRRYHESINNLTPADVYYGRGETILQQREIIKQKTMKKRRKNYLSQVINV
;
A
#
# COMPACT_ATOMS: atom_id res chain seq x y z
N SER A 1 -19.69 -21.38 6.96
CA SER A 1 -18.87 -20.68 5.95
C SER A 1 -19.49 -19.34 5.59
N CYS A 2 -18.94 -18.22 6.08
CA CYS A 2 -19.49 -16.87 5.85
C CYS A 2 -19.49 -16.45 4.37
N TYR A 3 -18.57 -16.94 3.54
CA TYR A 3 -18.45 -16.58 2.12
C TYR A 3 -19.21 -17.52 1.15
N ILE A 4 -20.04 -18.43 1.66
CA ILE A 4 -20.83 -19.39 0.84
C ILE A 4 -22.35 -19.18 1.06
N SER A 5 -22.78 -18.19 1.85
CA SER A 5 -24.20 -17.97 2.11
C SER A 5 -24.96 -17.58 0.85
N SER A 6 -26.22 -18.02 0.77
CA SER A 6 -27.16 -17.64 -0.30
C SER A 6 -27.44 -16.13 -0.28
N GLU A 7 -27.52 -15.54 0.92
CA GLU A 7 -27.69 -14.10 1.12
C GLU A 7 -26.57 -13.29 0.46
N LEU A 8 -25.31 -13.68 0.67
CA LEU A 8 -24.16 -13.01 0.05
C LEU A 8 -24.20 -13.16 -1.47
N ALA A 9 -24.60 -14.33 -1.98
CA ALA A 9 -24.71 -14.57 -3.42
C ALA A 9 -25.78 -13.67 -4.06
N HIS A 10 -26.93 -13.50 -3.40
CA HIS A 10 -27.99 -12.60 -3.85
C HIS A 10 -27.50 -11.15 -3.91
N TYR A 11 -26.91 -10.67 -2.81
CA TYR A 11 -26.37 -9.31 -2.74
C TYR A 11 -25.34 -9.02 -3.85
N ILE A 12 -24.39 -9.94 -4.07
CA ILE A 12 -23.38 -9.80 -5.14
C ILE A 12 -24.04 -9.69 -6.52
N SER A 13 -25.08 -10.48 -6.78
CA SER A 13 -25.83 -10.44 -8.03
C SER A 13 -26.56 -9.12 -8.21
N GLU A 14 -27.21 -8.59 -7.17
CA GLU A 14 -27.90 -7.30 -7.22
C GLU A 14 -26.94 -6.13 -7.47
N GLN A 15 -25.72 -6.19 -6.92
CA GLN A 15 -24.68 -5.18 -7.13
C GLN A 15 -23.94 -5.35 -8.48
N ASN A 16 -24.38 -6.26 -9.36
CA ASN A 16 -23.72 -6.59 -10.63
C ASN A 16 -22.22 -6.94 -10.47
N MET A 17 -21.87 -7.60 -9.36
CA MET A 17 -20.51 -8.04 -9.08
C MET A 17 -20.33 -9.53 -9.41
N SER A 18 -19.12 -9.93 -9.77
CA SER A 18 -18.77 -11.35 -9.94
C SER A 18 -18.03 -11.88 -8.70
N HIS A 19 -18.36 -13.10 -8.28
CA HIS A 19 -17.69 -13.76 -7.16
C HIS A 19 -16.59 -14.70 -7.66
N VAL A 20 -15.34 -14.28 -7.50
CA VAL A 20 -14.17 -15.12 -7.78
C VAL A 20 -13.73 -15.85 -6.51
N ARG A 21 -13.67 -17.18 -6.56
CA ARG A 21 -13.22 -18.02 -5.43
C ARG A 21 -11.76 -18.42 -5.58
N GLY A 22 -11.06 -18.53 -4.45
CA GLY A 22 -9.70 -19.07 -4.42
C GLY A 22 -9.68 -20.55 -4.82
N LYS A 23 -8.70 -20.95 -5.63
CA LYS A 23 -8.51 -22.37 -5.95
C LYS A 23 -8.10 -23.12 -4.66
N PRO A 24 -8.71 -24.28 -4.35
CA PRO A 24 -8.28 -25.09 -3.22
C PRO A 24 -6.79 -25.43 -3.30
N LEU A 25 -6.11 -25.42 -2.16
CA LEU A 25 -4.66 -25.73 -2.04
C LEU A 25 -3.77 -24.84 -2.92
N HIS A 26 -4.18 -23.61 -3.20
CA HIS A 26 -3.40 -22.65 -3.98
C HIS A 26 -3.13 -21.35 -3.19
N PRO A 27 -2.10 -21.32 -2.32
CA PRO A 27 -1.82 -20.20 -1.42
C PRO A 27 -1.63 -18.85 -2.13
N GLN A 28 -1.14 -18.87 -3.37
CA GLN A 28 -0.91 -17.64 -4.14
C GLN A 28 -2.19 -16.87 -4.46
N THR A 29 -3.36 -17.53 -4.50
CA THR A 29 -4.63 -16.85 -4.84
C THR A 29 -5.07 -15.89 -3.72
N GLN A 30 -4.69 -16.16 -2.47
CA GLN A 30 -5.02 -15.33 -1.31
C GLN A 30 -3.78 -14.66 -0.68
N GLY A 31 -2.58 -14.90 -1.22
CA GLY A 31 -1.33 -14.41 -0.67
C GLY A 31 -1.26 -12.89 -0.48
N LYS A 32 -1.96 -12.09 -1.30
CA LYS A 32 -2.02 -10.63 -1.13
C LYS A 32 -2.69 -10.24 0.20
N ILE A 33 -3.88 -10.78 0.48
CA ILE A 33 -4.61 -10.47 1.72
C ILE A 33 -3.94 -11.13 2.93
N GLU A 34 -3.36 -12.31 2.77
CA GLU A 34 -2.56 -12.95 3.83
C GLU A 34 -1.32 -12.13 4.18
N ARG A 35 -0.60 -11.60 3.18
CA ARG A 35 0.54 -10.69 3.39
C ARG A 35 0.09 -9.42 4.08
N TRP A 36 -1.03 -8.83 3.67
CA TRP A 36 -1.60 -7.64 4.33
C TRP A 36 -1.91 -7.90 5.80
N HIS A 37 -2.62 -8.99 6.12
CA HIS A 37 -2.90 -9.39 7.50
C HIS A 37 -1.65 -9.62 8.32
N ARG A 38 -0.60 -10.19 7.73
CA ARG A 38 0.70 -10.37 8.41
C ARG A 38 1.33 -9.02 8.74
N SER A 39 1.37 -8.09 7.78
CA SER A 39 1.88 -6.74 8.01
C SER A 39 1.12 -6.01 9.12
N MET A 40 -0.21 -6.10 9.13
CA MET A 40 -1.06 -5.53 10.19
C MET A 40 -0.73 -6.13 11.55
N LYS A 41 -0.72 -7.46 11.66
CA LYS A 41 -0.42 -8.17 12.91
C LYS A 41 0.97 -7.84 13.45
N ASN A 42 1.96 -7.66 12.58
CA ASN A 42 3.32 -7.31 12.98
C ASN A 42 3.43 -5.91 13.62
N VAL A 43 2.48 -5.01 13.36
CA VAL A 43 2.43 -3.68 13.97
C VAL A 43 1.55 -3.71 15.21
N VAL A 44 0.32 -4.20 15.08
CA VAL A 44 -0.68 -4.17 16.16
C VAL A 44 -0.25 -5.03 17.35
N LYS A 45 0.39 -6.18 17.12
CA LYS A 45 0.82 -7.06 18.24
C LYS A 45 2.00 -6.51 19.06
N LEU A 46 2.55 -5.35 18.73
CA LEU A 46 3.67 -4.76 19.47
C LEU A 46 3.22 -4.11 20.78
N GLU A 47 1.93 -3.79 20.92
CA GLU A 47 1.36 -3.11 22.08
C GLU A 47 0.31 -4.00 22.75
N ASN A 48 0.00 -3.70 24.03
CA ASN A 48 -1.09 -4.34 24.76
C ASN A 48 -2.31 -3.43 24.74
N TYR A 49 -3.46 -3.97 24.31
CA TYR A 49 -4.74 -3.25 24.32
C TYR A 49 -5.59 -3.73 25.49
N TYR A 50 -5.95 -2.81 26.38
CA TYR A 50 -6.72 -3.11 27.59
C TYR A 50 -8.21 -2.91 27.37
N LEU A 51 -8.60 -2.09 26.40
CA LEU A 51 -9.98 -1.87 25.98
C LEU A 51 -10.16 -2.25 24.50
N PRO A 52 -11.33 -2.78 24.10
CA PRO A 52 -11.61 -3.06 22.69
C PRO A 52 -11.50 -1.82 21.79
N GLY A 53 -11.87 -0.64 22.31
CA GLY A 53 -11.77 0.63 21.58
C GLY A 53 -10.34 0.98 21.18
N ASP A 54 -9.35 0.66 22.03
CA ASP A 54 -7.94 0.94 21.75
C ASP A 54 -7.45 0.12 20.56
N LEU A 55 -7.85 -1.15 20.49
CA LEU A 55 -7.51 -2.04 19.37
C LEU A 55 -8.16 -1.56 18.08
N ILE A 56 -9.43 -1.12 18.12
CA ILE A 56 -10.12 -0.57 16.96
C ILE A 56 -9.39 0.67 16.43
N ASN A 57 -9.10 1.63 17.32
CA ASN A 57 -8.37 2.85 16.96
C ASN A 57 -7.01 2.52 16.34
N ARG A 58 -6.28 1.55 16.91
CA ARG A 58 -4.99 1.14 16.36
C ARG A 58 -5.12 0.50 14.97
N LEU A 59 -6.15 -0.30 14.74
CA LEU A 59 -6.41 -0.89 13.44
C LEU A 59 -6.70 0.19 12.40
N GLU A 60 -7.48 1.21 12.75
CA GLU A 60 -7.76 2.36 11.87
C GLU A 60 -6.49 3.13 11.54
N GLU A 61 -5.64 3.42 12.53
CA GLU A 61 -4.34 4.05 12.31
C GLU A 61 -3.45 3.22 11.38
N PHE A 62 -3.42 1.90 11.56
CA PHE A 62 -2.66 1.01 10.69
C PHE A 62 -3.18 1.08 9.25
N VAL A 63 -4.50 1.07 9.05
CA VAL A 63 -5.13 1.15 7.72
C VAL A 63 -4.78 2.48 7.05
N ASP A 64 -4.91 3.60 7.76
CA ASP A 64 -4.54 4.93 7.24
C ASP A 64 -3.06 4.97 6.86
N TYR A 65 -2.18 4.53 7.77
CA TYR A 65 -0.75 4.48 7.50
C TYR A 65 -0.42 3.62 6.28
N TYR A 66 -0.95 2.40 6.20
CA TYR A 66 -0.66 1.45 5.13
C TYR A 66 -1.10 1.97 3.76
N ASN A 67 -2.28 2.59 3.69
CA ASN A 67 -2.91 3.03 2.44
C ASN A 67 -2.42 4.41 1.97
N ASN A 68 -2.19 5.35 2.89
CA ASN A 68 -1.99 6.76 2.55
C ASN A 68 -0.57 7.26 2.76
N ARG A 69 0.24 6.57 3.60
CA ARG A 69 1.57 7.09 4.01
C ARG A 69 2.72 6.16 3.68
N ARG A 70 2.48 4.84 3.77
CA ARG A 70 3.51 3.84 3.52
C ARG A 70 3.78 3.71 2.03
N TYR A 71 5.06 3.89 1.65
CA TYR A 71 5.55 3.54 0.32
C TYR A 71 5.79 2.03 0.20
N HIS A 72 5.40 1.46 -0.93
CA HIS A 72 5.58 0.03 -1.19
C HIS A 72 6.48 -0.19 -2.42
N GLU A 73 7.56 -0.93 -2.22
CA GLU A 73 8.57 -1.19 -3.26
C GLU A 73 7.98 -1.90 -4.48
N SER A 74 7.03 -2.81 -4.28
CA SER A 74 6.37 -3.55 -5.37
C SER A 74 5.52 -2.67 -6.29
N ILE A 75 5.27 -1.42 -5.93
CA ILE A 75 4.53 -0.43 -6.72
C ILE A 75 5.35 0.87 -6.88
N ASN A 76 6.66 0.73 -7.15
CA ASN A 76 7.56 1.85 -7.44
C ASN A 76 7.63 2.90 -6.31
N ASN A 77 7.52 2.45 -5.05
CA ASN A 77 7.47 3.32 -3.88
C ASN A 77 6.35 4.36 -3.98
N LEU A 78 5.19 3.95 -4.50
CA LEU A 78 3.93 4.68 -4.38
C LEU A 78 3.15 4.18 -3.16
N THR A 79 2.17 4.96 -2.72
CA THR A 79 1.20 4.52 -1.73
C THR A 79 0.07 3.75 -2.43
N PRO A 80 -0.61 2.80 -1.75
CA PRO A 80 -1.75 2.10 -2.34
C PRO A 80 -2.87 3.06 -2.76
N ALA A 81 -3.11 4.13 -2.01
CA ALA A 81 -4.07 5.17 -2.37
C ALA A 81 -3.68 5.87 -3.68
N ASP A 82 -2.41 6.21 -3.89
CA ASP A 82 -1.99 6.86 -5.13
C ASP A 82 -2.18 5.97 -6.36
N VAL A 83 -1.97 4.66 -6.21
CA VAL A 83 -2.23 3.70 -7.28
C VAL A 83 -3.73 3.57 -7.53
N TYR A 84 -4.52 3.45 -6.46
CA TYR A 84 -5.98 3.32 -6.54
C TYR A 84 -6.64 4.53 -7.22
N TYR A 85 -6.24 5.74 -6.86
CA TYR A 85 -6.75 6.98 -7.42
C TYR A 85 -6.07 7.39 -8.74
N GLY A 86 -5.19 6.58 -9.31
CA GLY A 86 -4.54 6.86 -10.60
C GLY A 86 -3.54 8.03 -10.58
N ARG A 87 -3.08 8.46 -9.40
CA ARG A 87 -2.12 9.58 -9.25
C ARG A 87 -0.66 9.16 -9.44
N GLY A 88 -0.41 7.85 -9.56
CA GLY A 88 0.92 7.26 -9.59
C GLY A 88 1.85 7.81 -10.68
N GLU A 89 1.37 7.90 -11.92
CA GLU A 89 2.20 8.35 -13.05
C GLU A 89 2.70 9.78 -12.87
N THR A 90 1.80 10.70 -12.48
CA THR A 90 2.14 12.10 -12.21
C THR A 90 3.22 12.22 -11.13
N ILE A 91 3.10 11.44 -10.04
CA ILE A 91 4.10 11.42 -8.95
C ILE A 91 5.46 10.93 -9.48
N LEU A 92 5.47 9.86 -10.27
CA LEU A 92 6.71 9.30 -10.81
C LEU A 92 7.40 10.27 -11.79
N GLN A 93 6.64 10.95 -12.64
CA GLN A 93 7.16 11.98 -13.55
C GLN A 93 7.79 13.15 -12.77
N GLN A 94 7.11 13.64 -11.73
CA GLN A 94 7.65 14.70 -10.87
C GLN A 94 8.96 14.28 -10.19
N ARG A 95 9.02 13.03 -9.68
CA ARG A 95 10.24 12.47 -9.07
C ARG A 95 11.41 12.42 -10.05
N GLU A 96 11.17 12.02 -11.30
CA GLU A 96 12.21 11.97 -12.33
C GLU A 96 12.75 13.37 -12.66
N ILE A 97 11.87 14.37 -12.80
CA ILE A 97 12.27 15.77 -13.01
C ILE A 97 13.14 16.27 -11.84
N ILE A 98 12.74 16.01 -10.60
CA ILE A 98 13.49 16.40 -9.40
C ILE A 98 14.85 15.72 -9.37
N LYS A 99 14.92 14.42 -9.70
CA LYS A 99 16.15 13.65 -9.76
C LYS A 99 17.12 14.25 -10.78
N GLN A 100 16.67 14.54 -12.00
CA GLN A 100 17.50 15.15 -13.03
C GLN A 100 18.03 16.53 -12.62
N LYS A 101 17.17 17.39 -12.06
CA LYS A 101 17.57 18.70 -11.53
C LYS A 101 18.63 18.58 -10.43
N THR A 102 18.43 17.65 -9.50
CA THR A 102 19.36 17.37 -8.39
C THR A 102 20.72 16.89 -8.90
N MET A 103 20.73 15.98 -9.87
CA MET A 103 21.98 15.47 -10.47
C MET A 103 22.75 16.57 -11.21
N LYS A 104 22.07 17.42 -11.99
CA LYS A 104 22.69 18.58 -12.66
C LYS A 104 23.31 19.54 -11.65
N LYS A 105 22.60 19.86 -10.56
CA LYS A 105 23.11 20.72 -9.48
C LYS A 105 24.35 20.11 -8.81
N ARG A 106 24.32 18.82 -8.49
CA ARG A 106 25.47 18.10 -7.91
C ARG A 106 26.70 18.18 -8.82
N ARG A 107 26.53 17.93 -10.13
CA ARG A 107 27.64 18.03 -11.10
C ARG A 107 28.22 19.45 -11.17
N LYS A 108 27.37 20.48 -11.19
CA LYS A 108 27.82 21.88 -11.18
C LYS A 108 28.64 22.19 -9.93
N ASN A 109 28.14 21.81 -8.75
CA ASN A 109 28.85 22.05 -7.48
C ASN A 109 30.21 21.36 -7.45
N TYR A 110 30.29 20.12 -7.93
CA TYR A 110 31.56 19.39 -8.02
C TYR A 110 32.56 20.11 -8.93
N LEU A 111 32.14 20.54 -10.14
CA LEU A 111 33.01 21.28 -11.05
C LEU A 111 33.48 22.61 -10.44
N SER A 112 32.60 23.35 -9.76
CA SER A 112 32.99 24.58 -9.04
C SER A 112 34.00 24.30 -7.93
N GLN A 113 33.90 23.17 -7.22
CA GLN A 113 34.89 22.80 -6.19
C GLN A 113 36.23 22.42 -6.80
N VAL A 114 36.24 21.67 -7.91
CA VAL A 114 37.48 21.25 -8.59
C VAL A 114 38.19 22.42 -9.27
N ILE A 115 37.46 23.40 -9.78
CA ILE A 115 38.03 24.58 -10.47
C ILE A 115 38.52 25.65 -9.49
N ASN A 116 37.94 25.73 -8.29
CA ASN A 116 38.34 26.68 -7.25
C ASN A 116 39.42 26.13 -6.29
N VAL A 117 40.07 25.02 -6.64
CA VAL A 117 41.24 24.41 -5.99
C VAL A 117 42.40 24.47 -6.97
#